data_AF-A0A7J4RAE8-F1
#
_entry.id   AF-A0A7J4RAE8-F1
#
_cell.length_a   1.000
_cell.length_b   1.000
_cell.length_c   1.000
_cell.angle_alpha   90.00
_cell.angle_beta   90.00
_cell.angle_gamma   90.00
#
_symmetry.space_group_name_H-M   'P 1'
#
loop_
_entity.id
_entity.type
_entity.pdbx_description
1 polymer ?
#
loop_
_entity_poly.entity_id
_entity_poly.type
_entity_poly.pdbx_seq_one_letter_code
_entity_poly.pdbx_strand_id
1 'polypeptide(L)'
;MKAIGATNYDVLYIFLTESGLLGMAGGAIGIAIGLGLSNMVAFIARNLAGIDFIRASAPPYLILGALAFSFIIGSLAGSFPALQAARLNPVEALRK
;
A
#
# COMPACT_ATOMS: atom_id res chain seq x y z
N MET A 1 -10.75 13.49 -17.45
CA MET A 1 -10.82 14.43 -16.31
C MET A 1 -10.49 15.87 -16.70
N LYS A 2 -9.31 16.18 -17.28
CA LYS A 2 -9.03 17.58 -17.68
C LYS A 2 -9.94 18.13 -18.78
N ALA A 3 -10.40 17.27 -19.70
CA ALA A 3 -11.32 17.66 -20.77
C ALA A 3 -12.71 18.08 -20.27
N ILE A 4 -13.08 17.72 -19.03
CA ILE A 4 -14.34 18.12 -18.37
C ILE A 4 -14.14 19.26 -17.36
N GLY A 5 -12.96 19.92 -17.37
CA GLY A 5 -12.67 21.10 -16.53
C GLY A 5 -11.95 20.83 -15.21
N ALA A 6 -11.55 19.59 -14.90
CA ALA A 6 -10.78 19.29 -13.69
C ALA A 6 -9.39 19.94 -13.73
N THR A 7 -8.98 20.56 -12.63
CA THR A 7 -7.66 21.19 -12.52
C THR A 7 -6.55 20.15 -12.40
N ASN A 8 -5.30 20.56 -12.64
CA ASN A 8 -4.15 19.67 -12.46
C ASN A 8 -4.03 19.20 -11.00
N TYR A 9 -4.45 20.03 -10.03
CA TYR A 9 -4.46 19.67 -8.62
C TYR A 9 -5.51 18.60 -8.32
N ASP A 10 -6.71 18.70 -8.89
CA ASP A 10 -7.76 17.69 -8.68
C ASP A 10 -7.31 16.31 -9.16
N VAL A 11 -6.72 16.27 -10.36
CA VAL A 11 -6.19 15.03 -10.95
C VAL A 11 -5.07 14.46 -10.07
N LEU A 12 -4.16 15.33 -9.59
CA LEU A 12 -3.07 14.92 -8.71
C LEU A 12 -3.59 14.27 -7.41
N TYR A 13 -4.54 14.92 -6.74
CA TYR A 13 -5.11 14.43 -5.48
C TYR A 13 -5.83 13.09 -5.65
N ILE A 14 -6.62 12.93 -6.73
CA ILE A 14 -7.31 11.66 -7.01
C ILE A 14 -6.29 10.52 -7.15
N PHE A 15 -5.27 10.68 -8.00
CA PHE A 15 -4.27 9.62 -8.19
C PHE A 15 -3.41 9.36 -6.94
N LEU A 16 -3.09 10.41 -6.17
CA LEU A 16 -2.37 10.26 -4.89
C LEU A 16 -3.17 9.46 -3.86
N THR A 17 -4.46 9.77 -3.73
CA THR A 17 -5.35 9.06 -2.81
C THR A 17 -5.57 7.62 -3.26
N GLU A 18 -5.78 7.37 -4.55
CA GLU A 18 -5.90 6.03 -5.11
C GLU A 18 -4.62 5.20 -4.86
N SER A 19 -3.45 5.78 -5.10
CA SER A 19 -2.16 5.11 -4.86
C SER A 19 -1.91 4.84 -3.37
N GLY A 20 -2.30 5.77 -2.50
CA GLY A 20 -2.25 5.57 -1.04
C GLY A 20 -3.18 4.45 -0.57
N LEU A 21 -4.42 4.41 -1.09
CA LEU A 21 -5.39 3.36 -0.80
C LEU A 21 -4.92 1.98 -1.30
N LEU A 22 -4.32 1.91 -2.48
CA LEU A 22 -3.67 0.70 -3.00
C LEU A 22 -2.50 0.28 -2.10
N GLY A 23 -1.70 1.24 -1.63
CA GLY A 23 -0.66 1.01 -0.62
C GLY A 23 -1.21 0.42 0.68
N MET A 24 -2.32 0.95 1.19
CA MET A 24 -3.01 0.41 2.37
C MET A 24 -3.55 -1.00 2.15
N ALA A 25 -4.18 -1.25 1.00
CA ALA A 25 -4.68 -2.58 0.66
C ALA A 25 -3.54 -3.60 0.58
N GLY A 26 -2.44 -3.23 -0.09
CA GLY A 26 -1.22 -4.05 -0.15
C GLY A 26 -0.61 -4.27 1.23
N GLY A 27 -0.56 -3.24 2.07
CA GLY A 27 -0.09 -3.33 3.46
C GLY A 27 -0.95 -4.27 4.31
N ALA A 28 -2.28 -4.18 4.20
CA ALA A 28 -3.21 -5.06 4.91
C ALA A 28 -3.04 -6.53 4.50
N ILE A 29 -2.91 -6.79 3.19
CA ILE A 29 -2.64 -8.13 2.66
C ILE A 29 -1.27 -8.63 3.15
N GLY A 30 -0.24 -7.78 3.11
CA GLY A 30 1.10 -8.11 3.58
C GLY A 30 1.14 -8.46 5.07
N ILE A 31 0.40 -7.73 5.90
CA ILE A 31 0.24 -8.03 7.33
C ILE A 31 -0.47 -9.38 7.52
N ALA A 32 -1.57 -9.63 6.81
CA ALA A 32 -2.29 -10.89 6.90
C ALA A 32 -1.39 -12.09 6.55
N ILE A 33 -0.62 -11.98 5.45
CA ILE A 33 0.33 -13.01 5.03
C ILE A 33 1.47 -13.15 6.05
N GLY A 34 2.04 -12.04 6.52
CA GLY A 34 3.14 -12.06 7.50
C GLY A 34 2.75 -12.70 8.84
N LEU A 35 1.55 -12.40 9.33
CA LEU A 35 0.98 -13.04 10.52
C LEU A 35 0.71 -14.53 10.28
N GLY A 36 0.15 -14.88 9.12
CA GLY A 36 -0.09 -16.27 8.74
C GLY A 36 1.21 -17.09 8.73
N LEU A 37 2.24 -16.58 8.07
CA LEU A 37 3.56 -17.22 8.00
C LEU A 37 4.22 -17.30 9.38
N SER A 38 4.17 -16.24 10.18
CA SER A 38 4.74 -16.23 11.53
C SER A 38 4.09 -17.29 12.44
N ASN A 39 2.77 -17.43 12.37
CA ASN A 39 2.04 -18.47 13.11
C ASN A 39 2.36 -19.88 12.59
N MET A 40 2.47 -20.05 11.27
CA MET A 40 2.83 -21.35 10.67
C MET A 40 4.23 -21.79 11.11
N VAL A 41 5.21 -20.88 11.09
CA VAL A 41 6.57 -21.15 11.57
C VAL A 41 6.56 -21.49 13.07
N ALA A 42 5.82 -20.73 13.88
CA ALA A 42 5.71 -21.00 15.31
C ALA A 42 5.03 -22.36 15.61
N PHE A 43 4.08 -22.80 14.79
CA PHE A 43 3.43 -24.11 14.93
C PHE A 43 4.40 -25.26 14.58
N ILE A 44 5.14 -25.12 13.48
CA ILE A 44 6.13 -26.12 13.06
C ILE A 44 7.26 -26.23 14.09
N ALA A 45 7.78 -25.10 14.58
CA ALA A 45 8.85 -25.07 15.58
C ALA A 45 8.44 -25.74 16.91
N ARG A 46 7.20 -25.55 17.35
CA ARG A 46 6.67 -26.20 18.56
C ARG A 46 6.51 -27.71 18.38
N ASN A 47 5.90 -28.14 17.28
CA ASN A 47 5.56 -29.56 17.07
C ASN A 47 6.76 -30.42 16.64
N LEU A 48 7.72 -29.87 15.89
CA LEU A 48 8.85 -30.65 15.36
C LEU A 48 10.13 -30.49 16.17
N ALA A 49 10.36 -29.31 16.77
CA ALA A 49 11.62 -29.02 17.46
C ALA A 49 11.47 -28.90 18.98
N GLY A 50 10.25 -28.90 19.52
CA GLY A 50 9.99 -28.72 20.96
C GLY A 50 10.39 -27.33 21.48
N ILE A 51 10.53 -26.35 20.59
CA ILE A 51 11.00 -25.00 20.92
C ILE A 51 9.77 -24.11 21.20
N ASP A 52 9.47 -23.92 22.49
CA ASP A 52 8.30 -23.12 22.93
C ASP A 52 8.54 -21.60 22.96
N PHE A 53 9.78 -21.15 22.75
CA PHE A 53 10.15 -19.74 22.87
C PHE A 53 9.78 -18.90 21.64
N ILE A 54 9.50 -19.53 20.49
CA ILE A 54 9.12 -18.81 19.25
C ILE A 54 7.63 -18.53 19.29
N ARG A 55 7.27 -17.29 19.69
CA ARG A 55 5.90 -16.77 19.60
C ARG A 55 5.80 -15.69 18.54
N ALA A 56 4.84 -15.85 17.63
CA ALA A 56 4.37 -14.77 16.77
C ALA A 56 3.75 -13.68 17.64
N SER A 57 4.48 -12.57 17.86
CA SER A 57 3.99 -11.41 18.58
C SER A 57 3.89 -10.24 17.62
N ALA A 58 2.67 -9.79 17.36
CA ALA A 58 2.40 -8.63 16.52
C ALA A 58 1.59 -7.61 17.31
N PRO A 59 2.26 -6.80 18.14
CA PRO A 59 1.60 -5.77 18.92
C PRO A 59 0.91 -4.74 18.01
N PRO A 60 -0.21 -4.13 18.45
CA PRO A 60 -1.02 -3.22 17.63
C PRO A 60 -0.25 -2.05 17.01
N TYR A 61 0.78 -1.54 17.70
CA TYR A 61 1.61 -0.44 17.19
C TYR A 61 2.43 -0.84 15.95
N LEU A 62 2.86 -2.10 15.82
CA LEU A 62 3.56 -2.59 14.62
C LEU A 62 2.61 -2.70 13.44
N ILE A 63 1.38 -3.15 13.67
CA ILE A 63 0.35 -3.24 12.64
C ILE A 63 -0.02 -1.85 12.13
N LEU A 64 -0.28 -0.91 13.04
CA LEU A 64 -0.58 0.48 12.69
C LEU A 64 0.60 1.16 11.98
N GLY A 65 1.83 0.95 12.48
CA GLY A 65 3.05 1.47 11.86
C GLY A 65 3.28 0.91 10.46
N ALA A 66 3.06 -0.39 10.25
CA ALA A 66 3.16 -1.03 8.95
C ALA A 66 2.12 -0.49 7.96
N LEU A 67 0.86 -0.34 8.37
CA LEU A 67 -0.18 0.25 7.52
C LEU A 67 0.12 1.71 7.15
N ALA A 68 0.54 2.52 8.12
CA ALA A 68 0.93 3.91 7.87
C ALA A 68 2.13 3.99 6.92
N PHE A 69 3.12 3.11 7.11
CA PHE A 69 4.28 3.02 6.23
C PHE A 69 3.88 2.61 4.81
N SER A 70 3.02 1.60 4.65
CA SER A 70 2.51 1.17 3.34
C SER A 70 1.70 2.26 2.63
N PHE A 71 0.90 3.04 3.35
CA PHE A 71 0.22 4.20 2.79
C PHE A 71 1.21 5.24 2.27
N ILE A 72 2.21 5.61 3.08
CA ILE A 72 3.24 6.59 2.71
C ILE A 72 4.00 6.11 1.46
N ILE A 73 4.47 4.86 1.46
CA ILE A 73 5.18 4.29 0.31
C ILE A 73 4.28 4.21 -0.92
N GLY A 74 3.02 3.81 -0.77
CA GLY A 74 2.05 3.76 -1.87
C GLY A 74 1.80 5.15 -2.47
N SER A 75 1.59 6.16 -1.63
CA SER A 75 1.44 7.55 -2.07
C SER A 75 2.71 8.09 -2.72
N LEU A 76 3.90 7.81 -2.18
CA LEU A 76 5.18 8.24 -2.77
C LEU A 76 5.42 7.58 -4.13
N ALA A 77 5.17 6.27 -4.24
CA ALA A 77 5.28 5.55 -5.51
C ALA A 77 4.28 6.10 -6.56
N GLY A 78 3.06 6.44 -6.12
CA GLY A 78 2.04 7.06 -6.96
C GLY A 78 2.26 8.54 -7.29
N SER A 79 3.13 9.24 -6.55
CA SER A 79 3.34 10.69 -6.71
C SER A 79 3.91 11.03 -8.08
N PHE A 80 4.92 10.28 -8.53
CA PHE A 80 5.55 10.49 -9.84
C PHE A 80 4.56 10.29 -11.03
N PRO A 81 3.84 9.17 -11.14
CA PRO A 81 2.84 9.00 -12.21
C PRO A 81 1.67 9.97 -12.07
N ALA A 82 1.24 10.32 -10.85
CA ALA A 82 0.18 11.32 -10.63
C ALA A 82 0.59 12.70 -11.19
N LEU A 83 1.83 13.13 -10.97
CA LEU A 83 2.39 14.36 -11.55
C LEU A 83 2.40 14.31 -13.08
N GLN A 84 2.74 13.17 -13.66
CA GLN A 84 2.77 12.99 -15.11
C GLN A 84 1.36 13.06 -15.71
N ALA A 85 0.39 12.38 -15.10
CA ALA A 85 -1.03 12.45 -15.49
C ALA A 85 -1.59 13.88 -15.34
N ALA A 86 -1.25 14.55 -14.23
CA ALA A 86 -1.63 15.92 -13.95
C ALA A 86 -1.00 16.95 -14.90
N ARG A 87 0.03 16.61 -15.68
CA ARG A 87 0.62 17.52 -16.70
C ARG A 87 0.29 17.18 -18.15
N LEU A 88 -0.32 16.03 -18.42
CA LEU A 88 -0.71 15.61 -19.77
C LEU A 88 -1.71 16.59 -20.43
N ASN A 89 -1.47 16.98 -21.69
CA ASN A 89 -2.39 17.83 -22.43
C ASN A 89 -3.68 17.05 -22.77
N PRO A 90 -4.88 17.57 -22.43
CA PRO A 90 -6.14 16.87 -22.70
C PRO A 90 -6.38 16.63 -24.20
N VAL A 91 -5.90 17.55 -25.06
CA VAL A 91 -6.01 17.42 -26.52
C VAL A 91 -5.15 16.25 -27.03
N GLU A 92 -3.95 16.04 -26.49
CA GLU A 92 -3.12 14.88 -26.82
C GLU A 92 -3.69 13.58 -26.27
N ALA A 93 -4.32 13.61 -25.10
CA ALA A 93 -4.95 12.44 -24.50
C ALA A 93 -6.19 11.94 -25.27
N LEU A 94 -6.88 12.84 -26.00
CA LEU A 94 -8.07 12.53 -26.82
C LEU A 94 -7.72 12.12 -28.26
N ARG A 95 -6.50 12.39 -28.73
CA ARG A 95 -6.06 12.12 -30.10
C ARG A 95 -5.47 10.71 -30.29
N LYS A 96 -5.41 9.92 -29.22
CA LYS A 96 -5.14 8.47 -29.22
C LYS A 96 -6.40 7.74 -28.80
#